data_AF-A0A2E5K448-F1
#
_entry.id   AF-A0A2E5K448-F1
#
_cell.length_a   1.000
_cell.length_b   1.000
_cell.length_c   1.000
_cell.angle_alpha   90.00
_cell.angle_beta   90.00
_cell.angle_gamma   90.00
#
_symmetry.space_group_name_H-M   'P 1'
#
loop_
_entity.id
_entity.type
_entity.pdbx_description
1 polymer ?
#
loop_
_entity_poly.entity_id
_entity_poly.type
_entity_poly.pdbx_seq_one_letter_code
_entity_poly.pdbx_strand_id
1 'polypeptide(L)'
;MDLDKLVLPPNFVDTAETRKHLVNYFTETQYLDDSAGDVIALIDRLGMRDKTLLIFVSEQGMAMPFAKWTCYDQGLQAAFVAKWPGEIAPESISDAMIEYVDVVPTFVEAAGSTSTSGLDGKSFLSVLLGQRNHHKDYVYALQTTRGITNGSEHYGIRSIRFEKCK
;
A
#
# COMPACT_ATOMS: atom_id res chain seq x y z
N MET A 1 -18.87 10.97 -12.75
CA MET A 1 -18.55 9.73 -13.51
C MET A 1 -19.86 9.13 -13.98
N ASP A 2 -19.94 8.68 -15.24
CA ASP A 2 -21.13 8.02 -15.79
C ASP A 2 -21.19 6.57 -15.31
N LEU A 3 -22.24 6.21 -14.54
CA LEU A 3 -22.38 4.90 -13.90
C LEU A 3 -22.45 3.76 -14.92
N ASP A 4 -23.07 4.00 -16.08
CA ASP A 4 -23.30 2.98 -17.10
C ASP A 4 -22.03 2.66 -17.90
N LYS A 5 -21.02 3.53 -17.80
CA LYS A 5 -19.71 3.35 -18.43
C LYS A 5 -18.65 2.79 -17.47
N LEU A 6 -19.02 2.54 -16.22
CA LEU A 6 -18.10 1.98 -15.23
C LEU A 6 -17.77 0.52 -15.57
N VAL A 7 -16.48 0.22 -15.72
CA VAL A 7 -15.97 -1.14 -15.86
C VAL A 7 -15.69 -1.69 -14.47
N LEU A 8 -16.44 -2.70 -14.05
CA LEU A 8 -16.27 -3.33 -12.74
C LEU A 8 -15.22 -4.45 -12.84
N PRO A 9 -14.45 -4.71 -11.77
CA PRO A 9 -13.65 -5.92 -11.66
C PRO A 9 -14.50 -7.18 -11.91
N PRO A 10 -13.95 -8.22 -12.55
CA PRO A 10 -14.72 -9.41 -12.93
C PRO A 10 -15.29 -10.18 -11.73
N ASN A 11 -14.74 -9.96 -10.53
CA ASN A 11 -15.20 -10.57 -9.30
C ASN A 11 -16.29 -9.77 -8.56
N PHE A 12 -16.74 -8.64 -9.10
CA PHE A 12 -17.79 -7.81 -8.50
C PHE A 12 -19.15 -8.15 -9.10
N VAL A 13 -20.18 -8.20 -8.25
CA VAL A 13 -21.56 -8.35 -8.72
C VAL A 13 -22.04 -7.03 -9.27
N ASP A 14 -22.42 -7.03 -10.55
CA ASP A 14 -22.87 -5.84 -11.27
C ASP A 14 -24.31 -5.46 -10.88
N THR A 15 -24.43 -4.62 -9.85
CA THR A 15 -25.69 -4.01 -9.41
C THR A 15 -25.56 -2.49 -9.36
N ALA A 16 -26.70 -1.80 -9.34
CA ALA A 16 -26.74 -0.35 -9.19
C ALA A 16 -26.05 0.11 -7.88
N GLU A 17 -26.20 -0.65 -6.80
CA GLU A 17 -25.55 -0.40 -5.51
C GLU A 17 -24.03 -0.54 -5.62
N THR A 18 -23.52 -1.64 -6.21
CA THR A 18 -22.07 -1.83 -6.41
C THR A 18 -21.48 -0.69 -7.24
N ARG A 19 -22.13 -0.32 -8.36
CA ARG A 19 -21.70 0.79 -9.21
C ARG A 19 -21.64 2.10 -8.43
N LYS A 20 -22.67 2.41 -7.64
CA LYS A 20 -22.72 3.61 -6.80
C LYS A 20 -21.60 3.63 -5.76
N HIS A 21 -21.38 2.52 -5.05
CA HIS A 21 -20.30 2.41 -4.07
C HIS A 21 -18.93 2.59 -4.71
N LEU A 22 -18.71 2.05 -5.91
CA LEU A 22 -17.44 2.17 -6.62
C LEU A 22 -17.18 3.60 -7.11
N VAL A 23 -18.22 4.30 -7.60
CA VAL A 23 -18.10 5.73 -7.93
C VAL A 23 -17.78 6.57 -6.70
N ASN A 24 -18.42 6.31 -5.56
CA ASN A 24 -18.08 7.00 -4.31
C ASN A 24 -16.62 6.74 -3.92
N TYR A 25 -16.16 5.48 -3.98
CA TYR A 25 -14.77 5.12 -3.69
C TYR A 25 -13.78 5.88 -4.58
N PHE A 26 -14.04 5.98 -5.89
CA PHE A 26 -13.19 6.76 -6.80
C PHE A 26 -13.25 8.27 -6.54
N THR A 27 -14.40 8.79 -6.10
CA THR A 27 -14.53 10.20 -5.73
C THR A 27 -13.69 10.53 -4.49
N GLU A 28 -13.72 9.68 -3.47
CA GLU A 28 -12.87 9.81 -2.28
C GLU A 28 -11.38 9.66 -2.64
N THR A 29 -11.06 8.76 -3.59
CA THR A 29 -9.69 8.60 -4.10
C THR A 29 -9.18 9.88 -4.78
N GLN A 30 -10.02 10.54 -5.58
CA GLN A 30 -9.66 11.83 -6.19
C GLN A 30 -9.42 12.90 -5.13
N TYR A 31 -10.27 12.98 -4.10
CA TYR A 31 -10.09 13.93 -3.02
C TYR A 31 -8.79 13.69 -2.23
N LEU A 32 -8.43 12.41 -2.03
CA LEU A 32 -7.16 12.02 -1.43
C LEU A 32 -5.96 12.42 -2.31
N ASP A 33 -6.07 12.24 -3.63
CA ASP A 33 -5.03 12.66 -4.59
C ASP A 33 -4.79 14.18 -4.54
N ASP A 34 -5.87 14.99 -4.51
CA ASP A 34 -5.79 16.43 -4.35
C ASP A 34 -5.07 16.81 -3.03
N SER A 35 -5.44 16.12 -1.94
CA SER A 35 -4.81 16.33 -0.62
C SER A 35 -3.32 15.94 -0.60
N ALA A 36 -2.94 14.87 -1.30
CA ALA A 36 -1.53 14.49 -1.48
C ALA A 36 -0.78 15.53 -2.30
N GLY A 37 -1.43 16.09 -3.33
CA GLY A 37 -0.94 17.21 -4.12
C GLY A 37 -0.62 18.44 -3.26
N ASP A 38 -1.48 18.79 -2.31
CA ASP A 38 -1.26 19.90 -1.39
C ASP A 38 -0.02 19.69 -0.50
N VAL A 39 0.20 18.47 0.00
CA VAL A 39 1.39 18.13 0.78
C VAL A 39 2.66 18.24 -0.06
N ILE A 40 2.63 17.74 -1.30
CA ILE A 40 3.76 17.84 -2.23
C ILE A 40 4.06 19.32 -2.54
N ALA A 41 3.04 20.11 -2.83
CA ALA A 41 3.17 21.54 -3.10
C ALA A 41 3.71 22.30 -1.88
N LEU A 42 3.34 21.91 -0.66
CA LEU A 42 3.90 22.47 0.57
C LEU A 42 5.40 22.16 0.71
N ILE A 43 5.82 20.91 0.49
CA ILE A 43 7.24 20.51 0.52
C ILE A 43 8.06 21.33 -0.49
N ASP A 44 7.52 21.54 -1.69
CA ASP A 44 8.15 22.34 -2.74
C ASP A 44 8.28 23.82 -2.34
N ARG A 45 7.20 24.43 -1.82
CA ARG A 45 7.21 25.82 -1.35
C ARG A 45 8.20 26.07 -0.22
N LEU A 46 8.43 25.07 0.63
CA LEU A 46 9.41 25.15 1.72
C LEU A 46 10.86 24.92 1.25
N GLY A 47 11.09 24.62 -0.04
CA GLY A 47 12.42 24.32 -0.57
C GLY A 47 13.02 23.03 0.00
N MET A 48 12.17 22.10 0.47
CA MET A 48 12.59 20.86 1.12
C MET A 48 12.58 19.64 0.18
N ARG A 49 12.19 19.85 -1.08
CA ARG A 49 12.01 18.78 -2.07
C ARG A 49 13.19 17.83 -2.17
N ASP A 50 14.41 18.35 -2.29
CA ASP A 50 15.63 17.54 -2.50
C ASP A 50 16.14 16.86 -1.21
N LYS A 51 15.52 17.15 -0.06
CA LYS A 51 15.89 16.62 1.27
C LYS A 51 14.80 15.73 1.86
N THR A 52 13.79 15.38 1.07
CA THR A 52 12.59 14.68 1.54
C THR A 52 12.41 13.39 0.77
N LEU A 53 12.49 12.26 1.48
CA LEU A 53 11.89 11.01 1.03
C LEU A 53 10.38 11.08 1.35
N LEU A 54 9.56 11.19 0.32
CA LEU A 54 8.10 11.11 0.43
C LEU A 54 7.66 9.69 0.10
N ILE A 55 6.88 9.06 0.97
CA ILE A 55 6.20 7.79 0.70
C ILE A 55 4.71 7.98 0.88
N PHE A 56 3.94 7.67 -0.16
CA PHE A 56 2.49 7.51 -0.09
C PHE A 56 2.18 6.02 -0.04
N VAL A 57 1.36 5.61 0.94
CA VAL A 57 0.93 4.22 1.07
C VAL A 57 -0.54 4.15 1.50
N SER A 58 -1.31 3.24 0.92
CA SER A 58 -2.68 2.93 1.37
C SER A 58 -2.65 1.79 2.38
N GLU A 59 -3.46 1.81 3.44
CA GLU A 59 -3.39 0.76 4.48
C GLU A 59 -3.80 -0.63 3.96
N GLN A 60 -5.00 -0.76 3.40
CA GLN A 60 -5.51 -2.01 2.87
C GLN A 60 -6.43 -1.79 1.66
N GLY A 61 -6.93 -2.90 1.13
CA GLY A 61 -7.89 -2.92 0.03
C GLY A 61 -9.21 -2.21 0.30
N MET A 62 -9.96 -1.97 -0.78
CA MET A 62 -11.26 -1.30 -0.73
C MET A 62 -12.28 -2.06 0.13
N ALA A 63 -13.26 -1.32 0.69
CA ALA A 63 -14.36 -1.88 1.47
C ALA A 63 -15.46 -2.51 0.58
N MET A 64 -15.05 -3.37 -0.35
CA MET A 64 -15.92 -4.13 -1.25
C MET A 64 -15.85 -5.62 -0.93
N PRO A 65 -16.82 -6.43 -1.38
CA PRO A 65 -16.78 -7.87 -1.20
C PRO A 65 -15.45 -8.48 -1.68
N PHE A 66 -14.93 -9.43 -0.90
CA PHE A 66 -13.66 -10.13 -1.18
C PHE A 66 -12.38 -9.26 -1.18
N ALA A 67 -12.47 -8.01 -0.72
CA ALA A 67 -11.32 -7.13 -0.54
C ALA A 67 -11.00 -6.97 0.96
N LYS A 68 -11.26 -5.79 1.56
CA LYS A 68 -11.06 -5.53 2.99
C LYS A 68 -11.64 -6.66 3.86
N TRP A 69 -10.96 -6.95 4.98
CA TRP A 69 -11.27 -8.06 5.91
C TRP A 69 -10.96 -9.47 5.39
N THR A 70 -10.29 -9.61 4.26
CA THR A 70 -9.82 -10.91 3.75
C THR A 70 -8.30 -10.94 3.61
N CYS A 71 -7.74 -12.12 3.35
CA CYS A 71 -6.35 -12.29 2.96
C CYS A 71 -6.17 -12.51 1.45
N TYR A 72 -7.12 -12.04 0.63
CA TYR A 72 -7.00 -12.03 -0.82
C TYR A 72 -6.21 -10.80 -1.29
N ASP A 73 -5.63 -10.88 -2.49
CA ASP A 73 -4.83 -9.79 -3.09
C ASP A 73 -5.59 -8.45 -3.09
N GLN A 74 -6.89 -8.43 -3.40
CA GLN A 74 -7.69 -7.20 -3.37
C GLN A 74 -7.89 -6.60 -1.97
N GLY A 75 -7.68 -7.38 -0.90
CA GLY A 75 -7.72 -6.93 0.48
C GLY A 75 -6.36 -6.51 1.02
N LEU A 76 -5.28 -7.15 0.54
CA LEU A 76 -3.93 -7.01 1.09
C LEU A 76 -3.02 -6.10 0.27
N GLN A 77 -3.22 -6.01 -1.04
CA GLN A 77 -2.33 -5.25 -1.92
C GLN A 77 -2.59 -3.75 -1.76
N ALA A 78 -1.72 -3.12 -0.97
CA ALA A 78 -1.67 -1.68 -0.78
C ALA A 78 -1.03 -0.97 -2.00
N ALA A 79 -1.51 0.23 -2.31
CA ALA A 79 -0.77 1.19 -3.12
C ALA A 79 0.47 1.65 -2.35
N PHE A 80 1.61 1.73 -3.02
CA PHE A 80 2.86 2.21 -2.48
C PHE A 80 3.59 3.03 -3.55
N VAL A 81 3.86 4.29 -3.28
CA VAL A 81 4.59 5.20 -4.18
C VAL A 81 5.63 5.95 -3.35
N ALA A 82 6.88 5.96 -3.80
CA ALA A 82 7.97 6.68 -3.15
C ALA A 82 8.60 7.69 -4.10
N LYS A 83 9.00 8.84 -3.56
CA LYS A 83 9.68 9.90 -4.28
C LYS A 83 10.81 10.46 -3.43
N TRP A 84 12.03 10.39 -3.97
CA TRP A 84 13.21 10.98 -3.36
C TRP A 84 14.12 11.51 -4.48
N PRO A 85 14.02 12.81 -4.81
CA PRO A 85 14.77 13.40 -5.91
C PRO A 85 16.27 13.18 -5.75
N GLY A 86 16.93 12.73 -6.82
CA GLY A 86 18.37 12.43 -6.83
C GLY A 86 18.73 11.02 -6.34
N GLU A 87 17.87 10.37 -5.56
CA GLU A 87 18.13 9.06 -4.96
C GLU A 87 17.28 7.94 -5.61
N ILE A 88 15.99 8.20 -5.85
CA ILE A 88 15.07 7.27 -6.53
C ILE A 88 14.92 7.70 -7.99
N ALA A 89 15.16 6.78 -8.91
CA ALA A 89 14.97 7.01 -10.35
C ALA A 89 13.49 7.33 -10.66
N PRO A 90 13.18 8.45 -11.34
CA PRO A 90 11.82 8.77 -11.74
C PRO A 90 11.21 7.67 -12.61
N GLU A 91 9.89 7.48 -12.49
CA GLU A 91 9.11 6.53 -13.32
C GLU A 91 9.56 5.07 -13.23
N SER A 92 10.37 4.73 -12.21
CA SER A 92 10.77 3.35 -11.94
C SER A 92 9.61 2.56 -11.31
N ILE A 93 9.54 1.27 -11.65
CA ILE A 93 8.54 0.32 -11.15
C ILE A 93 9.28 -0.90 -10.61
N SER A 94 8.81 -1.46 -9.50
CA SER A 94 9.38 -2.66 -8.89
C SER A 94 8.27 -3.63 -8.48
N ASP A 95 8.44 -4.90 -8.81
CA ASP A 95 7.59 -6.00 -8.38
C ASP A 95 8.10 -6.68 -7.09
N ALA A 96 9.12 -6.09 -6.45
CA ALA A 96 9.68 -6.62 -5.21
C ALA A 96 8.61 -6.68 -4.11
N MET A 97 8.45 -7.86 -3.50
CA MET A 97 7.48 -8.02 -2.42
C MET A 97 7.98 -7.39 -1.13
N ILE A 98 7.16 -6.52 -0.55
CA ILE A 98 7.40 -5.80 0.71
C ILE A 98 6.19 -5.95 1.63
N GLU A 99 6.40 -5.74 2.93
CA GLU A 99 5.38 -5.72 3.98
C GLU A 99 5.46 -4.41 4.77
N TYR A 100 4.37 -4.02 5.43
CA TYR A 100 4.35 -2.81 6.25
C TYR A 100 5.43 -2.78 7.35
N VAL A 101 5.80 -3.95 7.88
CA VAL A 101 6.86 -4.10 8.88
C VAL A 101 8.23 -3.67 8.34
N ASP A 102 8.41 -3.60 7.01
CA ASP A 102 9.65 -3.22 6.36
C ASP A 102 9.83 -1.70 6.25
N VAL A 103 8.78 -0.91 6.44
CA VAL A 103 8.82 0.55 6.31
C VAL A 103 9.72 1.18 7.38
N VAL A 104 9.55 0.75 8.64
CA VAL A 104 10.36 1.26 9.77
C VAL A 104 11.87 1.02 9.57
N PRO A 105 12.35 -0.22 9.31
CA PRO A 105 13.78 -0.43 9.08
C PRO A 105 14.29 0.32 7.84
N THR A 106 13.45 0.52 6.82
CA THR A 106 13.80 1.33 5.64
C THR A 106 14.02 2.80 5.98
N PHE A 107 13.18 3.40 6.85
CA PHE A 107 13.39 4.76 7.33
C PHE A 107 14.62 4.90 8.22
N VAL A 108 14.90 3.91 9.06
CA VAL A 108 16.12 3.87 9.87
C VAL A 108 17.36 3.88 8.99
N GLU A 109 17.38 3.04 7.95
CA GLU A 109 18.49 3.00 6.98
C GLU A 109 18.61 4.29 6.17
N ALA A 110 17.49 4.84 5.69
CA ALA A 110 17.47 6.10 4.95
C ALA A 110 17.97 7.29 5.79
N ALA A 111 17.80 7.24 7.11
CA ALA A 111 18.35 8.22 8.05
C ALA A 111 19.84 8.00 8.38
N GLY A 112 20.49 7.01 7.78
CA GLY A 112 21.91 6.70 7.97
C GLY A 112 22.22 5.80 9.17
N SER A 113 21.21 5.15 9.76
CA SER A 113 21.37 4.22 10.89
C SER A 113 21.18 2.77 10.43
N THR A 114 21.85 1.82 11.10
CA THR A 114 21.74 0.38 10.78
C THR A 114 21.09 -0.43 11.90
N SER A 115 20.67 0.22 12.99
CA SER A 115 20.08 -0.46 14.14
C SER A 115 18.62 -0.81 13.89
N THR A 116 18.35 -2.06 13.51
CA THR A 116 16.99 -2.59 13.31
C THR A 116 16.67 -3.74 14.28
N SER A 117 17.37 -3.81 15.42
CA SER A 117 17.21 -4.89 16.39
C SER A 117 15.77 -4.94 16.93
N GLY A 118 15.16 -6.12 16.87
CA GLY A 118 13.80 -6.36 17.37
C GLY A 118 12.67 -5.96 16.43
N LEU A 119 12.98 -5.55 15.19
CA LEU A 119 11.97 -5.34 14.14
C LEU A 119 11.77 -6.63 13.34
N ASP A 120 10.52 -6.94 13.00
CA ASP A 120 10.18 -8.11 12.18
C ASP A 120 10.55 -7.92 10.70
N GLY A 121 10.52 -6.68 10.22
CA GLY A 121 10.81 -6.34 8.84
C GLY A 121 12.29 -6.15 8.52
N LYS A 122 12.57 -5.99 7.24
CA LYS A 122 13.92 -5.70 6.71
C LYS A 122 13.84 -4.48 5.81
N SER A 123 14.90 -3.68 5.78
CA SER A 123 14.92 -2.53 4.87
C SER A 123 14.88 -2.95 3.40
N PHE A 124 14.05 -2.28 2.62
CA PHE A 124 14.01 -2.36 1.16
C PHE A 124 14.61 -1.12 0.49
N LEU A 125 15.42 -0.32 1.20
CA LEU A 125 16.03 0.88 0.63
C LEU A 125 16.82 0.58 -0.66
N SER A 126 17.56 -0.53 -0.69
CA SER A 126 18.26 -0.97 -1.91
C SER A 126 17.35 -1.19 -3.13
N VAL A 127 16.06 -1.51 -2.92
CA VAL A 127 15.07 -1.59 -4.00
C VAL A 127 14.64 -0.20 -4.44
N LEU A 128 14.37 0.71 -3.50
CA LEU A 128 14.03 2.11 -3.82
C LEU A 128 15.14 2.78 -4.64
N LEU A 129 16.40 2.54 -4.30
CA LEU A 129 17.57 3.09 -4.98
C LEU A 129 17.92 2.36 -6.30
N GLY A 130 17.10 1.38 -6.74
CA GLY A 130 17.32 0.64 -7.98
C GLY A 130 18.55 -0.29 -7.96
N GLN A 131 19.12 -0.57 -6.79
CA GLN A 131 20.30 -1.42 -6.63
C GLN A 131 19.94 -2.91 -6.62
N ARG A 132 18.69 -3.24 -6.27
CA ARG A 132 18.12 -4.58 -6.29
C ARG A 132 16.70 -4.55 -6.85
N ASN A 133 16.32 -5.62 -7.55
CA ASN A 133 14.96 -5.84 -8.03
C ASN A 133 14.16 -6.82 -7.16
N HIS A 134 14.72 -7.24 -6.03
CA HIS A 134 14.17 -8.26 -5.14
C HIS A 134 14.36 -7.88 -3.67
N HIS A 135 13.37 -8.19 -2.83
CA HIS A 135 13.41 -7.98 -1.37
C HIS A 135 13.11 -9.25 -0.58
N LYS A 136 11.95 -9.89 -0.82
CA LYS A 136 11.49 -11.11 -0.15
C LYS A 136 10.97 -12.15 -1.14
N ASP A 137 11.20 -13.42 -0.81
CA ASP A 137 10.64 -14.58 -1.55
C ASP A 137 9.16 -14.81 -1.22
N TYR A 138 8.72 -14.39 -0.03
CA TYR A 138 7.37 -14.57 0.49
C TYR A 138 6.95 -13.37 1.33
N VAL A 139 5.65 -13.07 1.35
CA VAL A 139 5.03 -12.14 2.31
C VAL A 139 3.90 -12.81 3.06
N TYR A 140 3.67 -12.35 4.27
CA TYR A 140 2.70 -12.90 5.20
C TYR A 140 1.56 -11.91 5.41
N ALA A 141 0.36 -12.44 5.54
CA ALA A 141 -0.78 -11.65 5.95
C ALA A 141 -1.61 -12.39 6.98
N LEU A 142 -2.26 -11.59 7.83
CA LEU A 142 -3.18 -12.09 8.81
C LEU A 142 -4.39 -11.17 8.93
N GLN A 143 -5.54 -11.77 9.13
CA GLN A 143 -6.74 -11.08 9.59
C GLN A 143 -7.20 -11.77 10.87
N THR A 144 -7.65 -11.00 11.86
CA THR A 144 -8.29 -11.57 13.05
C THR A 144 -9.44 -10.69 13.53
N THR A 145 -10.42 -11.31 14.18
CA THR A 145 -11.49 -10.58 14.89
C THR A 145 -11.16 -10.27 16.35
N ARG A 146 -10.00 -10.71 16.85
CA ARG A 146 -9.59 -10.40 18.22
C ARG A 146 -9.42 -8.90 18.39
N GLY A 147 -10.11 -8.33 19.37
CA GLY A 147 -10.07 -6.89 19.65
C GLY A 147 -11.04 -6.03 18.81
N ILE A 148 -11.84 -6.64 17.94
CA ILE A 148 -12.91 -5.94 17.22
C ILE A 148 -14.17 -5.89 18.09
N THR A 149 -14.82 -4.72 18.16
CA THR A 149 -16.12 -4.56 18.81
C THR A 149 -17.14 -5.51 18.18
N ASN A 150 -17.79 -6.35 18.99
CA ASN A 150 -18.71 -7.41 18.54
C ASN A 150 -18.08 -8.44 17.58
N GLY A 151 -16.75 -8.54 17.56
CA GLY A 151 -16.04 -9.57 16.82
C GLY A 151 -16.20 -10.94 17.47
N SER A 152 -16.08 -12.01 16.67
CA SER A 152 -16.01 -13.37 17.19
C SER A 152 -14.79 -13.54 18.11
N GLU A 153 -14.93 -14.37 19.13
CA GLU A 153 -13.87 -14.64 20.10
C GLU A 153 -12.62 -15.23 19.41
N HIS A 154 -12.83 -16.12 18.45
CA HIS A 154 -11.77 -16.82 17.70
C HIS A 154 -12.09 -16.89 16.21
N TYR A 155 -11.63 -15.90 15.46
CA TYR A 155 -11.54 -15.98 14.01
C TYR A 155 -10.23 -15.38 13.53
N GLY A 156 -9.49 -16.16 12.75
CA GLY A 156 -8.21 -15.76 12.21
C GLY A 156 -7.98 -16.42 10.85
N ILE A 157 -7.54 -15.61 9.90
CA ILE A 157 -7.10 -16.05 8.58
C ILE A 157 -5.62 -15.72 8.48
N ARG A 158 -4.83 -16.60 7.87
CA ARG A 158 -3.43 -16.37 7.54
C ARG A 158 -3.18 -16.76 6.10
N SER A 159 -2.36 -15.99 5.38
CA SER A 159 -1.89 -16.35 4.05
C SER A 159 -0.39 -16.12 3.91
N ILE A 160 0.18 -16.83 2.95
CA ILE A 160 1.54 -16.61 2.46
C ILE A 160 1.42 -16.43 0.95
N ARG A 161 1.98 -15.33 0.43
CA ARG A 161 2.01 -15.04 -1.01
C ARG A 161 3.45 -15.11 -1.51
N PHE A 162 3.63 -15.70 -2.69
CA PHE A 162 4.91 -15.77 -3.40
C PHE A 162 4.67 -15.75 -4.90
N GLU A 163 5.73 -15.57 -5.70
CA GLU A 163 5.63 -15.29 -7.13
C GLU A 163 4.69 -16.25 -7.92
N LYS A 164 4.67 -17.53 -7.56
CA LYS A 164 3.89 -18.57 -8.26
C LYS A 164 2.47 -18.78 -7.72
N CYS A 165 2.14 -18.23 -6.55
CA CYS A 165 0.84 -18.41 -5.90
C CYS A 165 0.32 -17.08 -5.38
N LYS A 166 -0.75 -16.61 -6.03
CA LYS A 166 -1.57 -15.48 -5.61
C LYS A 166 -2.82 -15.99 -4.90
#